data_AF-A0A9P9IHB3-F1
#
_entry.id   AF-A0A9P9IHB3-F1
#
_cell.length_a   1.000
_cell.length_b   1.000
_cell.length_c   1.000
_cell.angle_alpha   90.00
_cell.angle_beta   90.00
_cell.angle_gamma   90.00
#
_symmetry.space_group_name_H-M   'P 1'
#
loop_
_entity.id
_entity.type
_entity.pdbx_description
1 polymer ?
#
loop_
_entity_poly.entity_id
_entity_poly.type
_entity_poly.pdbx_seq_one_letter_code
_entity_poly.pdbx_strand_id
1 'polypeptide(L)'
;MPSIPVAGIGNTAVQVTQNIAIPMTSSGHTLELTLPISMSSGRIYFSEGAMSFYMMSIGTGDCLVQPSLTNLQDANVGLKWGFVEFTYTGGTIYANISYVDFVGMILGILLTVTDGTTQSAAGLQADSVINICNDLVTQTGTDGYPWSSMCLANTTGTPIRVLSPGNFYYLNADAFAKYWHSYVDQVWAQYTTSILTINTQTDYRDVSCTVSGDELVCNGDNRGYAKPSANDIWGCNTGPFAIMDGDNTIHKAVVPRLCAAFARSTLLLDGGNVQPSLNSASYYTIDPTNHYSRVIHQYEVDGKGYAFPYDNVNPDGNENASGIVSSGNVANLTIYIGAPPS
;
A
#
# COMPACT_ATOMS: atom_id res chain seq x y z
N MET A 1 13.00 -0.72 32.97
CA MET A 1 12.71 -0.85 31.54
C MET A 1 12.67 -2.33 31.21
N PRO A 2 11.64 -2.83 30.49
CA PRO A 2 11.69 -4.19 29.96
C PRO A 2 12.94 -4.34 29.09
N SER A 3 13.64 -5.47 29.18
CA SER A 3 14.79 -5.74 28.31
C SER A 3 14.32 -5.80 26.85
N ILE A 4 15.03 -5.11 25.96
CA ILE A 4 14.77 -5.19 24.52
C ILE A 4 14.97 -6.66 24.10
N PRO A 5 13.99 -7.27 23.38
CA PRO A 5 14.16 -8.62 22.85
C PRO A 5 15.38 -8.67 21.93
N VAL A 6 16.29 -9.60 22.17
CA VAL A 6 17.54 -9.76 21.40
C VAL A 6 17.39 -10.95 20.47
N ALA A 7 17.99 -10.89 19.28
CA ALA A 7 18.03 -12.03 18.38
C ALA A 7 18.82 -13.21 18.98
N GLY A 8 18.52 -14.43 18.52
CA GLY A 8 19.38 -15.59 18.76
C GLY A 8 20.70 -15.51 18.00
N ILE A 9 21.62 -16.41 18.32
CA ILE A 9 22.88 -16.56 17.57
C ILE A 9 22.57 -17.22 16.21
N GLY A 10 22.94 -16.56 15.11
CA GLY A 10 22.75 -17.05 13.73
C GLY A 10 21.48 -16.52 13.03
N ASN A 11 21.30 -16.84 11.74
CA ASN A 11 20.18 -16.37 10.90
C ASN A 11 18.83 -17.04 11.22
N THR A 12 18.58 -17.39 12.49
CA THR A 12 17.35 -18.06 12.92
C THR A 12 16.48 -17.07 13.69
N ALA A 13 15.21 -16.97 13.30
CA ALA A 13 14.24 -16.15 14.02
C ALA A 13 13.96 -16.74 15.41
N VAL A 14 14.02 -15.90 16.45
CA VAL A 14 13.72 -16.27 17.84
C VAL A 14 12.47 -15.53 18.29
N GLN A 15 11.52 -16.26 18.89
CA GLN A 15 10.26 -15.67 19.36
C GLN A 15 10.52 -14.65 20.47
N VAL A 16 9.82 -13.52 20.41
CA VAL A 16 9.74 -12.56 21.50
C VAL A 16 8.85 -13.13 22.60
N THR A 17 9.45 -13.47 23.75
CA THR A 17 8.73 -14.06 24.89
C THR A 17 8.32 -13.02 25.95
N GLN A 18 8.80 -11.78 25.84
CA GLN A 18 8.41 -10.69 26.71
C GLN A 18 6.95 -10.32 26.45
N ASN A 19 6.21 -9.93 27.50
CA ASN A 19 4.87 -9.38 27.32
C ASN A 19 4.97 -7.97 26.70
N ILE A 20 4.78 -7.92 25.39
CA ILE A 20 4.77 -6.67 24.60
C ILE A 20 3.35 -6.21 24.24
N ALA A 21 2.33 -6.96 24.65
CA ALA A 21 0.94 -6.62 24.39
C ALA A 21 0.47 -5.51 25.34
N ILE A 22 -0.22 -4.53 24.77
CA ILE A 22 -0.94 -3.50 25.51
C ILE A 22 -2.44 -3.84 25.39
N PRO A 23 -3.12 -4.23 26.50
CA PRO A 23 -4.54 -4.55 26.44
C PRO A 23 -5.37 -3.34 26.03
N MET A 24 -6.20 -3.52 24.99
CA MET A 24 -7.17 -2.50 24.58
C MET A 24 -8.29 -2.37 25.60
N THR A 25 -8.84 -1.16 25.72
CA THR A 25 -10.04 -0.90 26.51
C THR A 25 -11.28 -1.50 25.84
N SER A 26 -12.38 -1.61 26.59
CA SER A 26 -13.66 -2.02 26.02
C SER A 26 -14.14 -1.03 24.96
N SER A 27 -15.01 -1.51 24.06
CA SER A 27 -15.62 -0.67 23.01
C SER A 27 -16.17 0.64 23.58
N GLY A 28 -15.98 1.73 22.85
CA GLY A 28 -16.40 3.08 23.25
C GLY A 28 -15.48 3.79 24.24
N HIS A 29 -14.35 3.19 24.63
CA HIS A 29 -13.35 3.82 25.50
C HIS A 29 -12.04 4.06 24.74
N THR A 30 -11.31 5.09 25.17
CA THR A 30 -10.01 5.47 24.60
C THR A 30 -8.88 5.04 25.53
N LEU A 31 -7.84 4.44 24.94
CA LEU A 31 -6.54 4.23 25.57
C LEU A 31 -5.59 5.33 25.11
N GLU A 32 -5.05 6.11 26.05
CA GLU A 32 -4.05 7.14 25.75
C GLU A 32 -2.63 6.61 25.99
N LEU A 33 -1.75 6.80 25.00
CA LEU A 33 -0.34 6.44 25.08
C LEU A 33 0.51 7.61 24.60
N THR A 34 1.60 7.89 25.31
CA THR A 34 2.63 8.84 24.86
C THR A 34 3.73 8.07 24.16
N LEU A 35 4.05 8.43 22.91
CA LEU A 35 5.24 7.95 22.23
C LEU A 35 6.46 8.74 22.74
N PRO A 36 7.36 8.14 23.54
CA PRO A 36 8.39 8.90 24.23
C PRO A 36 9.66 9.12 23.38
N ILE A 37 9.71 8.52 22.19
CA ILE A 37 10.88 8.50 21.32
C ILE A 37 10.52 8.86 19.89
N SER A 38 11.47 9.47 19.18
CA SER A 38 11.42 9.55 17.73
C SER A 38 11.52 8.13 17.13
N MET A 39 10.72 7.85 16.12
CA MET A 39 10.68 6.57 15.43
C MET A 39 10.52 6.80 13.93
N SER A 40 11.35 6.15 13.13
CA SER A 40 11.18 6.08 11.68
C SER A 40 10.65 4.71 11.32
N SER A 41 9.73 4.64 10.35
CA SER A 41 9.18 3.38 9.83
C SER A 41 8.53 2.49 10.91
N GLY A 42 7.80 3.12 11.83
CA GLY A 42 7.08 2.45 12.91
C GLY A 42 5.76 1.82 12.46
N ARG A 43 5.33 0.76 13.17
CA ARG A 43 4.01 0.14 13.03
C ARG A 43 3.35 -0.03 14.39
N ILE A 44 2.06 0.29 14.48
CA ILE A 44 1.20 0.00 15.63
C ILE A 44 0.28 -1.15 15.23
N TYR A 45 0.49 -2.32 15.81
CA TYR A 45 -0.28 -3.53 15.52
C TYR A 45 -1.51 -3.66 16.42
N PHE A 46 -2.64 -4.05 15.83
CA PHE A 46 -3.87 -4.36 16.54
C PHE A 46 -4.32 -5.78 16.19
N SER A 47 -4.80 -6.54 17.16
CA SER A 47 -5.26 -7.91 16.93
C SER A 47 -6.36 -8.35 17.88
N GLU A 48 -7.28 -9.16 17.37
CA GLU A 48 -8.15 -10.01 18.17
C GLU A 48 -7.40 -11.30 18.51
N GLY A 49 -6.77 -11.32 19.69
CA GLY A 49 -5.95 -12.43 20.16
C GLY A 49 -4.49 -12.03 20.41
N ALA A 50 -3.68 -12.99 20.86
CA ALA A 50 -2.26 -12.76 21.14
C ALA A 50 -1.41 -12.99 19.89
N MET A 51 -0.82 -11.91 19.35
CA MET A 51 0.14 -12.01 18.25
C MET A 51 1.52 -12.48 18.73
N SER A 52 2.21 -13.23 17.88
CA SER A 52 3.60 -13.64 18.07
C SER A 52 4.52 -12.86 17.15
N PHE A 53 5.60 -12.33 17.71
CA PHE A 53 6.67 -11.65 16.98
C PHE A 53 7.99 -12.39 17.17
N TYR A 54 8.91 -12.21 16.24
CA TYR A 54 10.23 -12.83 16.28
C TYR A 54 11.32 -11.80 16.00
N MET A 55 12.51 -12.00 16.56
CA MET A 55 13.71 -11.22 16.27
C MET A 55 14.73 -12.09 15.52
N MET A 56 15.47 -11.48 14.59
CA MET A 56 16.52 -12.13 13.83
C MET A 56 17.77 -11.22 13.78
N SER A 57 18.96 -11.81 13.81
CA SER A 57 20.20 -11.06 13.58
C SER A 57 20.48 -10.99 12.08
N ILE A 58 20.80 -9.79 11.58
CA ILE A 58 21.12 -9.52 10.17
C ILE A 58 22.60 -9.17 9.95
N GLY A 59 23.46 -9.51 10.92
CA GLY A 59 24.90 -9.24 10.88
C GLY A 59 25.29 -7.79 11.19
N THR A 60 24.48 -6.81 10.79
CA THR A 60 24.65 -5.38 11.14
C THR A 60 23.85 -4.96 12.38
N GLY A 61 23.03 -5.87 12.93
CA GLY A 61 22.19 -5.64 14.10
C GLY A 61 21.06 -6.67 14.18
N ASP A 62 20.08 -6.37 15.02
CA ASP A 62 18.87 -7.17 15.17
C ASP A 62 17.71 -6.52 14.42
N CYS A 63 16.82 -7.34 13.85
CA CYS A 63 15.61 -6.88 13.20
C CYS A 63 14.38 -7.62 13.74
N LEU A 64 13.25 -6.91 13.75
CA LEU A 64 11.95 -7.53 13.96
C LEU A 64 11.52 -8.25 12.69
N VAL A 65 11.19 -9.54 12.80
CA VAL A 65 10.53 -10.31 11.75
C VAL A 65 9.06 -9.89 11.74
N GLN A 66 8.63 -9.26 10.65
CA GLN A 66 7.24 -8.88 10.45
C GLN A 66 6.37 -10.15 10.29
N PRO A 67 5.12 -10.16 10.80
CA PRO A 67 4.20 -11.26 10.57
C PRO A 67 4.04 -11.56 9.08
N SER A 68 4.16 -12.83 8.69
CA SER A 68 4.03 -13.22 7.29
C SER A 68 2.57 -13.45 6.92
N LEU A 69 2.17 -12.85 5.80
CA LEU A 69 0.84 -12.99 5.22
C LEU A 69 0.75 -14.16 4.22
N THR A 70 1.91 -14.58 3.72
CA THR A 70 2.08 -15.54 2.62
C THR A 70 2.71 -16.84 3.09
N ASN A 71 3.03 -16.96 4.39
CA ASN A 71 3.34 -18.23 5.02
C ASN A 71 2.12 -18.74 5.78
N LEU A 72 1.43 -19.76 5.25
CA LEU A 72 0.24 -20.35 5.89
C LEU A 72 0.55 -21.08 7.20
N GLN A 73 1.82 -21.20 7.59
CA GLN A 73 2.26 -21.72 8.89
C GLN A 73 2.69 -20.60 9.86
N ASP A 74 2.56 -19.32 9.48
CA ASP A 74 2.82 -18.20 10.39
C ASP A 74 1.87 -18.28 11.61
N ALA A 75 2.41 -18.06 12.80
CA ALA A 75 1.65 -18.12 14.04
C ALA A 75 0.46 -17.13 14.09
N ASN A 76 0.49 -16.08 13.25
CA ASN A 76 -0.50 -15.04 13.19
C ASN A 76 -1.49 -15.20 12.03
N VAL A 77 -1.38 -16.24 11.19
CA VAL A 77 -2.17 -16.37 9.95
C VAL A 77 -3.68 -16.40 10.21
N GLY A 78 -4.09 -17.10 11.27
CA GLY A 78 -5.49 -17.29 11.67
C GLY A 78 -6.05 -16.16 12.53
N LEU A 79 -5.23 -15.17 12.91
CA LEU A 79 -5.66 -14.04 13.71
C LEU A 79 -6.24 -12.93 12.82
N LYS A 80 -7.25 -12.23 13.33
CA LYS A 80 -7.69 -10.94 12.76
C LYS A 80 -6.79 -9.85 13.33
N TRP A 81 -6.03 -9.21 12.46
CA TRP A 81 -5.10 -8.15 12.83
C TRP A 81 -4.93 -7.14 11.69
N GLY A 82 -4.37 -5.99 12.03
CA GLY A 82 -4.00 -4.91 11.12
C GLY A 82 -2.96 -4.01 11.77
N PHE A 83 -2.48 -3.01 11.04
CA PHE A 83 -1.57 -2.02 11.59
C PHE A 83 -1.78 -0.63 11.00
N VAL A 84 -1.30 0.37 11.74
CA VAL A 84 -1.07 1.73 11.26
C VAL A 84 0.43 1.94 11.12
N GLU A 85 0.86 2.55 10.01
CA GLU A 85 2.25 2.94 9.79
C GLU A 85 2.45 4.39 10.18
N PHE A 86 3.62 4.69 10.76
CA PHE A 86 3.97 6.07 11.05
C PHE A 86 5.48 6.30 11.07
N THR A 87 5.87 7.55 10.82
CA THR A 87 7.19 8.09 11.14
C THR A 87 6.98 9.34 11.98
N TYR A 88 7.60 9.39 13.15
CA TYR A 88 7.64 10.56 14.02
C TYR A 88 9.08 10.95 14.31
N THR A 89 9.58 11.97 13.61
CA THR A 89 10.96 12.44 13.73
C THR A 89 11.02 13.95 13.61
N GLY A 90 11.87 14.60 14.42
CA GLY A 90 12.04 16.06 14.33
C GLY A 90 10.75 16.84 14.59
N GLY A 91 9.83 16.30 15.41
CA GLY A 91 8.52 16.91 15.69
C GLY A 91 7.46 16.72 14.60
N THR A 92 7.83 16.13 13.45
CA THR A 92 6.89 15.89 12.35
C THR A 92 6.41 14.45 12.37
N ILE A 93 5.10 14.26 12.22
CA ILE A 93 4.49 12.95 11.98
C ILE A 93 4.09 12.79 10.52
N TYR A 94 4.24 11.59 10.01
CA TYR A 94 3.59 11.07 8.81
C TYR A 94 2.93 9.76 9.25
N ALA A 95 1.64 9.58 8.98
CA ALA A 95 0.93 8.35 9.35
C ALA A 95 -0.09 7.95 8.28
N ASN A 96 -0.34 6.66 8.17
CA ASN A 96 -1.30 6.10 7.22
C ASN A 96 -1.87 4.76 7.71
N ILE A 97 -3.12 4.50 7.32
CA ILE A 97 -3.64 3.15 7.18
C ILE A 97 -3.13 2.59 5.83
N SER A 98 -2.94 1.28 5.74
CA SER A 98 -2.38 0.65 4.53
C SER A 98 -3.08 -0.66 4.23
N TYR A 99 -3.45 -0.82 2.97
CA TYR A 99 -3.94 -2.05 2.35
C TYR A 99 -3.00 -2.52 1.24
N VAL A 100 -1.78 -1.95 1.15
CA VAL A 100 -0.75 -2.34 0.18
C VAL A 100 -0.44 -3.84 0.29
N ASP A 101 -0.42 -4.34 1.52
CA ASP A 101 -0.16 -5.75 1.78
C ASP A 101 -1.45 -6.59 1.82
N PHE A 102 -2.46 -6.12 2.55
CA PHE A 102 -3.73 -6.81 2.74
C PHE A 102 -4.80 -5.90 3.36
N VAL A 103 -6.06 -6.27 3.20
CA VAL A 103 -7.18 -5.80 4.03
C VAL A 103 -7.36 -6.78 5.19
N GLY A 104 -7.41 -6.28 6.42
CA GLY A 104 -7.61 -7.11 7.63
C GLY A 104 -8.50 -6.42 8.64
N MET A 105 -7.98 -6.18 9.85
CA MET A 105 -8.70 -5.39 10.84
C MET A 105 -9.01 -4.00 10.29
N ILE A 106 -10.26 -3.56 10.47
CA ILE A 106 -10.72 -2.24 10.04
C ILE A 106 -10.12 -1.19 10.98
N LEU A 107 -9.36 -0.26 10.42
CA LEU A 107 -8.66 0.79 11.15
C LEU A 107 -8.93 2.14 10.48
N GLY A 108 -9.04 3.19 11.28
CA GLY A 108 -9.12 4.58 10.84
C GLY A 108 -8.14 5.45 11.61
N ILE A 109 -7.79 6.61 11.06
CA ILE A 109 -6.86 7.55 11.71
C ILE A 109 -7.38 8.99 11.65
N LEU A 110 -7.11 9.75 12.71
CA LEU A 110 -7.34 11.18 12.83
C LEU A 110 -6.10 11.84 13.44
N LEU A 111 -5.48 12.74 12.69
CA LEU A 111 -4.43 13.62 13.17
C LEU A 111 -5.05 14.95 13.59
N THR A 112 -4.87 15.34 14.84
CA THR A 112 -5.19 16.68 15.35
C THR A 112 -3.91 17.49 15.46
N VAL A 113 -3.93 18.71 14.92
CA VAL A 113 -2.84 19.69 14.96
C VAL A 113 -3.03 20.62 16.17
N THR A 114 -1.96 21.22 16.68
CA THR A 114 -2.03 22.12 17.85
C THR A 114 -2.93 23.35 17.66
N ASP A 115 -3.23 23.73 16.42
CA ASP A 115 -4.16 24.82 16.09
C ASP A 115 -5.64 24.35 16.04
N GLY A 116 -5.90 23.07 16.28
CA GLY A 116 -7.23 22.45 16.26
C GLY A 116 -7.67 21.93 14.89
N THR A 117 -6.88 22.15 13.82
CA THR A 117 -7.18 21.54 12.51
C THR A 117 -6.97 20.04 12.54
N THR A 118 -7.68 19.32 11.66
CA THR A 118 -7.63 17.86 11.59
C THR A 118 -7.40 17.34 10.17
N GLN A 119 -6.78 16.17 10.09
CA GLN A 119 -6.65 15.36 8.88
C GLN A 119 -7.06 13.93 9.21
N SER A 120 -7.71 13.23 8.29
CA SER A 120 -8.17 11.87 8.55
C SER A 120 -8.15 10.99 7.29
N ALA A 121 -8.04 9.69 7.57
CA ALA A 121 -8.52 8.61 6.72
C ALA A 121 -9.48 7.78 7.56
N ALA A 122 -10.75 7.78 7.18
CA ALA A 122 -11.82 7.19 7.97
C ALA A 122 -11.69 5.66 8.03
N GLY A 123 -11.05 5.07 7.01
CA GLY A 123 -10.90 3.64 6.85
C GLY A 123 -12.10 3.01 6.16
N LEU A 124 -12.10 1.68 6.17
CA LEU A 124 -13.13 0.86 5.55
C LEU A 124 -14.42 0.83 6.39
N GLN A 125 -15.55 0.60 5.71
CA GLN A 125 -16.84 0.30 6.36
C GLN A 125 -16.75 -0.97 7.23
N ALA A 126 -17.70 -1.13 8.16
CA ALA A 126 -17.88 -2.39 8.87
C ALA A 126 -18.09 -3.55 7.87
N ASP A 127 -17.64 -4.75 8.24
CA ASP A 127 -17.75 -5.98 7.43
C ASP A 127 -17.07 -5.94 6.04
N SER A 128 -16.25 -4.92 5.77
CA SER A 128 -15.61 -4.75 4.45
C SER A 128 -14.79 -5.97 4.01
N VAL A 129 -14.13 -6.70 4.91
CA VAL A 129 -13.41 -7.92 4.53
C VAL A 129 -14.32 -8.92 3.80
N ILE A 130 -15.53 -9.15 4.32
CA ILE A 130 -16.50 -10.08 3.74
C ILE A 130 -17.03 -9.51 2.42
N ASN A 131 -17.39 -8.23 2.42
CA ASN A 131 -17.97 -7.58 1.24
C ASN A 131 -16.97 -7.51 0.07
N ILE A 132 -15.72 -7.14 0.35
CA ILE A 132 -14.62 -7.16 -0.62
C ILE A 132 -14.43 -8.57 -1.17
N CYS A 133 -14.46 -9.62 -0.33
CA CYS A 133 -14.38 -10.99 -0.82
C CYS A 133 -15.52 -11.38 -1.75
N ASN A 134 -16.75 -10.94 -1.47
CA ASN A 134 -17.90 -11.19 -2.35
C ASN A 134 -17.73 -10.49 -3.72
N ASP A 135 -17.23 -9.25 -3.71
CA ASP A 135 -16.95 -8.50 -4.94
C ASP A 135 -15.81 -9.14 -5.74
N LEU A 136 -14.77 -9.68 -5.08
CA LEU A 136 -13.68 -10.42 -5.74
C LEU A 136 -14.13 -11.79 -6.27
N VAL A 137 -15.09 -12.46 -5.63
CA VAL A 137 -15.77 -13.64 -6.20
C VAL A 137 -16.51 -13.26 -7.47
N THR A 138 -17.24 -12.15 -7.46
CA THR A 138 -17.93 -11.65 -8.64
C THR A 138 -16.92 -11.32 -9.75
N GLN A 139 -15.83 -10.63 -9.42
CA GLN A 139 -14.78 -10.29 -10.38
C GLN A 139 -14.13 -11.55 -10.99
N THR A 140 -13.86 -12.58 -10.18
CA THR A 140 -13.39 -13.89 -10.67
C THR A 140 -14.32 -14.48 -11.73
N GLY A 141 -15.65 -14.37 -11.52
CA GLY A 141 -16.65 -14.81 -12.49
C GLY A 141 -16.69 -13.99 -13.78
N THR A 142 -16.28 -12.71 -13.72
CA THR A 142 -16.28 -11.79 -14.86
C THR A 142 -15.09 -12.02 -15.80
N ASP A 143 -13.87 -12.09 -15.27
CA ASP A 143 -12.64 -12.12 -16.09
C ASP A 143 -11.87 -13.44 -16.03
N GLY A 144 -12.25 -14.36 -15.14
CA GLY A 144 -11.62 -15.67 -14.98
C GLY A 144 -10.30 -15.66 -14.20
N TYR A 145 -9.80 -14.50 -13.76
CA TYR A 145 -8.62 -14.43 -12.91
C TYR A 145 -8.96 -14.75 -11.44
N PRO A 146 -8.04 -15.31 -10.64
CA PRO A 146 -8.36 -15.90 -9.35
C PRO A 146 -8.46 -14.88 -8.20
N TRP A 147 -9.17 -13.77 -8.39
CA TRP A 147 -9.34 -12.69 -7.41
C TRP A 147 -9.87 -13.19 -6.05
N SER A 148 -10.83 -14.11 -6.09
CA SER A 148 -11.41 -14.74 -4.88
C SER A 148 -10.40 -15.57 -4.08
N SER A 149 -9.34 -16.07 -4.71
CA SER A 149 -8.30 -16.85 -4.03
C SER A 149 -7.40 -15.98 -3.14
N MET A 150 -7.51 -14.65 -3.24
CA MET A 150 -6.80 -13.71 -2.35
C MET A 150 -7.47 -13.59 -0.96
N CYS A 151 -8.68 -14.12 -0.80
CA CYS A 151 -9.40 -14.12 0.47
C CYS A 151 -8.97 -15.27 1.38
N LEU A 152 -8.41 -14.95 2.54
CA LEU A 152 -8.06 -15.92 3.57
C LEU A 152 -9.14 -15.98 4.65
N ALA A 153 -9.59 -17.19 4.94
CA ALA A 153 -10.57 -17.47 5.98
C ALA A 153 -9.91 -18.06 7.23
N ASN A 154 -10.54 -17.84 8.39
CA ASN A 154 -10.18 -18.53 9.62
C ASN A 154 -10.66 -20.00 9.60
N THR A 155 -10.42 -20.73 10.69
CA THR A 155 -10.82 -22.14 10.84
C THR A 155 -12.33 -22.37 10.83
N THR A 156 -13.14 -21.32 11.03
CA THR A 156 -14.61 -21.39 10.94
C THR A 156 -15.14 -21.07 9.54
N GLY A 157 -14.26 -20.78 8.57
CA GLY A 157 -14.62 -20.42 7.21
C GLY A 157 -15.00 -18.94 7.02
N THR A 158 -14.83 -18.10 8.03
CA THR A 158 -15.10 -16.66 7.94
C THR A 158 -13.91 -15.95 7.31
N PRO A 159 -14.09 -15.15 6.23
CA PRO A 159 -13.04 -14.29 5.70
C PRO A 159 -12.51 -13.33 6.77
N ILE A 160 -11.20 -13.35 7.00
CA ILE A 160 -10.52 -12.47 7.98
C ILE A 160 -9.49 -11.57 7.32
N ARG A 161 -9.14 -11.84 6.06
CA ARG A 161 -8.11 -11.12 5.33
C ARG A 161 -8.31 -11.21 3.82
N VAL A 162 -7.95 -10.15 3.12
CA VAL A 162 -7.83 -10.11 1.65
C VAL A 162 -6.40 -9.72 1.31
N LEU A 163 -5.63 -10.60 0.69
CA LEU A 163 -4.26 -10.28 0.26
C LEU A 163 -4.28 -9.35 -0.95
N SER A 164 -3.28 -8.46 -1.04
CA SER A 164 -3.06 -7.72 -2.29
C SER A 164 -2.56 -8.64 -3.39
N PRO A 165 -2.78 -8.32 -4.68
CA PRO A 165 -2.27 -9.12 -5.80
C PRO A 165 -0.75 -9.33 -5.74
N GLY A 166 0.00 -8.31 -5.30
CA GLY A 166 1.45 -8.39 -5.12
C GLY A 166 1.88 -9.36 -4.01
N ASN A 167 1.12 -9.46 -2.93
CA ASN A 167 1.37 -10.48 -1.90
C ASN A 167 0.92 -11.87 -2.35
N PHE A 168 -0.22 -11.97 -3.04
CA PHE A 168 -0.73 -13.25 -3.56
C PHE A 168 0.22 -13.89 -4.58
N TYR A 169 1.01 -13.09 -5.30
CA TYR A 169 2.07 -13.58 -6.18
C TYR A 169 3.03 -14.59 -5.49
N TYR A 170 3.36 -14.38 -4.22
CA TYR A 170 4.23 -15.31 -3.48
C TYR A 170 3.57 -16.65 -3.14
N LEU A 171 2.24 -16.72 -3.20
CA LEU A 171 1.47 -17.96 -3.06
C LEU A 171 1.25 -18.64 -4.41
N ASN A 172 1.05 -17.85 -5.47
CA ASN A 172 0.82 -18.33 -6.82
C ASN A 172 1.30 -17.29 -7.85
N ALA A 173 2.55 -17.45 -8.31
CA ALA A 173 3.18 -16.51 -9.23
C ALA A 173 2.50 -16.45 -10.61
N ASP A 174 1.86 -17.53 -11.03
CA ASP A 174 1.22 -17.64 -12.35
C ASP A 174 -0.18 -17.02 -12.40
N ALA A 175 -0.81 -16.80 -11.24
CA ALA A 175 -2.21 -16.40 -11.10
C ALA A 175 -2.60 -15.19 -11.95
N PHE A 176 -1.76 -14.15 -11.96
CA PHE A 176 -2.00 -12.89 -12.65
C PHE A 176 -0.94 -12.56 -13.69
N ALA A 177 -0.05 -13.50 -14.04
CA ALA A 177 1.15 -13.22 -14.83
C ALA A 177 0.86 -12.53 -16.18
N LYS A 178 -0.29 -12.83 -16.80
CA LYS A 178 -0.72 -12.26 -18.09
C LYS A 178 -1.75 -11.13 -17.99
N TYR A 179 -2.19 -10.77 -16.78
CA TYR A 179 -3.33 -9.87 -16.56
C TYR A 179 -3.18 -8.52 -17.27
N TRP A 180 -2.00 -7.91 -17.18
CA TRP A 180 -1.71 -6.59 -17.74
C TRP A 180 -1.13 -6.60 -19.16
N HIS A 181 -0.80 -7.77 -19.72
CA HIS A 181 0.05 -7.89 -20.91
C HIS A 181 -0.49 -7.09 -22.11
N SER A 182 -1.76 -7.27 -22.45
CA SER A 182 -2.38 -6.55 -23.57
C SER A 182 -2.44 -5.03 -23.34
N TYR A 183 -2.68 -4.59 -22.11
CA TYR A 183 -2.75 -3.16 -21.79
C TYR A 183 -1.37 -2.50 -21.88
N VAL A 184 -0.34 -3.16 -21.35
CA VAL A 184 1.06 -2.73 -21.48
C VAL A 184 1.48 -2.63 -22.95
N ASP A 185 1.13 -3.61 -23.78
CA ASP A 185 1.42 -3.57 -25.21
C ASP A 185 0.75 -2.38 -25.92
N GLN A 186 -0.51 -2.09 -25.59
CA GLN A 186 -1.23 -0.94 -26.14
C GLN A 186 -0.62 0.39 -25.69
N VAL A 187 -0.24 0.52 -24.42
CA VAL A 187 0.46 1.70 -23.89
C VAL A 187 1.78 1.93 -24.63
N TRP A 188 2.58 0.88 -24.83
CA TRP A 188 3.84 1.00 -25.57
C TRP A 188 3.63 1.40 -27.02
N ALA A 189 2.63 0.80 -27.69
CA ALA A 189 2.28 1.15 -29.06
C ALA A 189 1.85 2.61 -29.19
N GLN A 190 0.98 3.09 -28.28
CA GLN A 190 0.50 4.48 -28.24
C GLN A 190 1.66 5.47 -28.16
N TYR A 191 2.56 5.28 -27.18
CA TYR A 191 3.65 6.23 -26.91
C TYR A 191 4.90 6.03 -27.79
N THR A 192 4.84 5.15 -28.79
CA THR A 192 5.82 5.12 -29.90
C THR A 192 5.62 6.33 -30.82
N THR A 193 4.40 6.84 -30.95
CA THR A 193 4.06 7.93 -31.88
C THR A 193 3.50 9.18 -31.19
N SER A 194 3.33 9.11 -29.87
CA SER A 194 2.79 10.18 -29.05
C SER A 194 3.66 10.40 -27.82
N ILE A 195 3.66 11.64 -27.31
CA ILE A 195 4.40 11.98 -26.09
C ILE A 195 3.55 11.63 -24.87
N LEU A 196 4.14 10.89 -23.93
CA LEU A 196 3.68 10.80 -22.55
C LEU A 196 4.40 11.88 -21.74
N THR A 197 3.66 12.79 -21.12
CA THR A 197 4.23 13.79 -20.21
C THR A 197 4.08 13.32 -18.78
N ILE A 198 5.18 13.24 -18.04
CA ILE A 198 5.17 12.99 -16.61
C ILE A 198 5.33 14.32 -15.88
N ASN A 199 4.27 14.79 -15.21
CA ASN A 199 4.38 15.86 -14.25
C ASN A 199 5.06 15.29 -13.00
N THR A 200 6.36 15.54 -12.86
CA THR A 200 7.17 15.04 -11.75
C THR A 200 6.78 15.62 -10.40
N GLN A 201 6.01 16.72 -10.35
CA GLN A 201 5.68 17.46 -9.13
C GLN A 201 6.92 17.78 -8.27
N THR A 202 8.05 17.96 -8.95
CA THR A 202 9.33 18.42 -8.42
C THR A 202 9.80 19.64 -9.20
N ASP A 203 11.00 20.13 -8.91
CA ASP A 203 11.64 21.21 -9.67
C ASP A 203 11.81 20.88 -11.17
N TYR A 204 11.78 19.59 -11.56
CA TYR A 204 11.84 19.15 -12.95
C TYR A 204 10.53 19.35 -13.72
N ARG A 205 9.40 19.59 -13.03
CA ARG A 205 8.06 19.80 -13.62
C ARG A 205 7.71 18.71 -14.62
N ASP A 206 7.35 19.07 -15.84
CA ASP A 206 6.93 18.17 -16.91
C ASP A 206 8.13 17.56 -17.64
N VAL A 207 8.22 16.24 -17.62
CA VAL A 207 9.21 15.44 -18.35
C VAL A 207 8.53 14.71 -19.49
N SER A 208 8.97 14.95 -20.73
CA SER A 208 8.47 14.24 -21.91
C SER A 208 9.11 12.87 -22.03
N CYS A 209 8.30 11.86 -22.31
CA CYS A 209 8.71 10.48 -22.52
C CYS A 209 8.12 9.93 -23.82
N THR A 210 8.89 9.11 -24.52
CA THR A 210 8.48 8.42 -25.76
C THR A 210 9.09 7.03 -25.80
N VAL A 211 8.39 6.07 -26.39
CA VAL A 211 8.96 4.73 -26.61
C VAL A 211 9.99 4.79 -27.74
N SER A 212 11.19 4.28 -27.46
CA SER A 212 12.30 4.16 -28.39
C SER A 212 12.89 2.75 -28.29
N GLY A 213 12.76 1.97 -29.36
CA GLY A 213 13.05 0.53 -29.29
C GLY A 213 12.06 -0.16 -28.34
N ASP A 214 12.57 -0.92 -27.38
CA ASP A 214 11.76 -1.69 -26.42
C ASP A 214 11.51 -0.93 -25.09
N GLU A 215 12.05 0.28 -24.94
CA GLU A 215 11.98 1.07 -23.72
C GLU A 215 11.20 2.37 -23.90
N LEU A 216 10.46 2.78 -22.87
CA LEU A 216 10.03 4.16 -22.70
C LEU A 216 11.25 4.97 -22.23
N VAL A 217 11.58 6.06 -22.91
CA VAL A 217 12.72 6.92 -22.57
C VAL A 217 12.20 8.30 -22.23
N CYS A 218 12.64 8.86 -21.11
CA CYS A 218 12.23 10.16 -20.60
C CYS A 218 13.37 11.18 -20.70
N ASN A 219 13.06 12.41 -21.11
CA ASN A 219 14.07 13.47 -21.27
C ASN A 219 14.79 13.77 -19.95
N GLY A 220 16.12 13.66 -19.96
CA GLY A 220 16.96 13.91 -18.79
C GLY A 220 17.05 12.74 -17.81
N ASP A 221 16.30 11.66 -18.02
CA ASP A 221 16.49 10.40 -17.29
C ASP A 221 17.80 9.73 -17.74
N ASN A 222 18.44 8.98 -16.84
CA ASN A 222 19.67 8.26 -17.11
C ASN A 222 19.46 6.78 -17.49
N ARG A 223 18.21 6.29 -17.48
CA ARG A 223 17.86 5.01 -18.10
C ARG A 223 16.39 4.95 -18.56
N GLY A 224 16.11 4.03 -19.48
CA GLY A 224 14.76 3.75 -19.94
C GLY A 224 13.97 2.82 -19.01
N TYR A 225 12.70 2.66 -19.34
CA TYR A 225 11.75 1.75 -18.68
C TYR A 225 11.38 0.66 -19.66
N ALA A 226 11.69 -0.61 -19.35
CA ALA A 226 11.17 -1.75 -20.09
C ALA A 226 9.65 -1.91 -19.88
N LYS A 227 8.99 -2.71 -20.72
CA LYS A 227 7.59 -3.12 -20.49
C LYS A 227 7.45 -3.77 -19.11
N PRO A 228 6.58 -3.28 -18.21
CA PRO A 228 6.38 -3.90 -16.91
C PRO A 228 5.60 -5.21 -17.06
N SER A 229 5.97 -6.19 -16.25
CA SER A 229 5.14 -7.37 -15.98
C SER A 229 3.98 -7.03 -15.04
N ALA A 230 3.05 -7.96 -14.86
CA ALA A 230 1.98 -7.79 -13.89
C ALA A 230 2.52 -7.63 -12.45
N ASN A 231 3.55 -8.39 -12.09
CA ASN A 231 4.16 -8.30 -10.76
C ASN A 231 4.85 -6.94 -10.53
N ASP A 232 5.48 -6.37 -11.56
CA ASP A 232 6.07 -5.04 -11.47
C ASP A 232 4.98 -4.00 -11.16
N ILE A 233 3.82 -4.07 -11.83
CA ILE A 233 2.69 -3.15 -11.59
C ILE A 233 2.10 -3.32 -10.18
N TRP A 234 1.97 -4.55 -9.69
CA TRP A 234 1.43 -4.80 -8.35
C TRP A 234 2.36 -4.30 -7.23
N GLY A 235 3.66 -4.53 -7.37
CA GLY A 235 4.65 -4.22 -6.34
C GLY A 235 5.26 -2.83 -6.46
N CYS A 236 5.19 -2.19 -7.63
CA CYS A 236 5.84 -0.91 -7.95
C CYS A 236 7.32 -0.81 -7.52
N ASN A 237 8.05 -1.94 -7.48
CA ASN A 237 9.39 -2.01 -6.89
C ASN A 237 10.34 -2.96 -7.61
N THR A 238 9.90 -3.54 -8.73
CA THR A 238 10.65 -4.49 -9.55
C THR A 238 10.61 -4.07 -11.02
N GLY A 239 11.47 -4.70 -11.84
CA GLY A 239 11.55 -4.42 -13.28
C GLY A 239 11.78 -2.92 -13.56
N PRO A 240 10.94 -2.28 -14.39
CA PRO A 240 11.08 -0.84 -14.69
C PRO A 240 10.78 0.08 -13.50
N PHE A 241 10.22 -0.44 -12.40
CA PHE A 241 9.88 0.35 -11.22
C PHE A 241 10.84 0.13 -10.04
N ALA A 242 11.87 -0.70 -10.20
CA ALA A 242 12.93 -0.79 -9.20
C ALA A 242 13.74 0.52 -9.17
N ILE A 243 13.98 1.08 -8.00
CA ILE A 243 14.95 2.18 -7.82
C ILE A 243 16.31 1.59 -7.45
N MET A 244 17.34 1.93 -8.23
CA MET A 244 18.68 1.36 -8.13
C MET A 244 19.71 2.44 -7.76
N ASP A 245 20.85 1.99 -7.24
CA ASP A 245 22.00 2.86 -7.02
C ASP A 245 22.48 3.45 -8.35
N GLY A 246 22.65 4.78 -8.38
CA GLY A 246 23.00 5.53 -9.59
C GLY A 246 21.82 6.12 -10.35
N ASP A 247 20.56 5.76 -10.03
CA ASP A 247 19.39 6.40 -10.63
C ASP A 247 19.33 7.89 -10.27
N ASN A 248 19.09 8.70 -11.30
CA ASN A 248 19.00 10.14 -11.11
C ASN A 248 17.64 10.56 -10.51
N THR A 249 17.51 11.84 -10.21
CA THR A 249 16.31 12.42 -9.59
C THR A 249 15.08 12.36 -10.49
N ILE A 250 15.25 12.42 -11.82
CA ILE A 250 14.15 12.27 -12.78
C ILE A 250 13.63 10.84 -12.74
N HIS A 251 14.51 9.83 -12.75
CA HIS A 251 14.12 8.42 -12.66
C HIS A 251 13.27 8.16 -11.41
N LYS A 252 13.76 8.62 -10.26
CA LYS A 252 13.08 8.51 -8.96
C LYS A 252 11.74 9.24 -8.93
N ALA A 253 11.58 10.31 -9.72
CA ALA A 253 10.32 11.04 -9.83
C ALA A 253 9.33 10.38 -10.81
N VAL A 254 9.80 9.77 -11.89
CA VAL A 254 8.94 9.15 -12.92
C VAL A 254 8.35 7.82 -12.43
N VAL A 255 9.14 6.97 -11.76
CA VAL A 255 8.72 5.61 -11.33
C VAL A 255 7.38 5.60 -10.58
N PRO A 256 7.16 6.42 -9.52
CA PRO A 256 5.89 6.41 -8.79
C PRO A 256 4.69 6.72 -9.68
N ARG A 257 4.86 7.67 -10.61
CA ARG A 257 3.78 8.20 -11.46
C ARG A 257 3.42 7.23 -12.56
N LEU A 258 4.44 6.62 -13.16
CA LEU A 258 4.22 5.58 -14.16
C LEU A 258 3.54 4.36 -13.54
N CYS A 259 3.98 3.90 -12.36
CA CYS A 259 3.34 2.75 -11.70
C CYS A 259 1.89 3.06 -11.31
N ALA A 260 1.61 4.23 -10.72
CA ALA A 260 0.25 4.62 -10.35
C ALA A 260 -0.68 4.71 -11.57
N ALA A 261 -0.18 5.23 -12.70
CA ALA A 261 -0.94 5.31 -13.94
C ALA A 261 -1.28 3.92 -14.52
N PHE A 262 -0.39 2.93 -14.36
CA PHE A 262 -0.70 1.53 -14.69
C PHE A 262 -1.71 0.93 -13.73
N ALA A 263 -1.49 1.03 -12.42
CA ALA A 263 -2.38 0.46 -11.40
C ALA A 263 -3.82 0.97 -11.55
N ARG A 264 -4.00 2.25 -11.91
CA ARG A 264 -5.31 2.90 -12.09
C ARG A 264 -5.85 2.83 -13.52
N SER A 265 -5.09 2.26 -14.46
CA SER A 265 -5.41 2.16 -15.89
C SER A 265 -5.73 3.50 -16.56
N THR A 266 -4.95 4.54 -16.25
CA THR A 266 -5.23 5.91 -16.74
C THR A 266 -4.52 6.28 -18.03
N LEU A 267 -3.46 5.56 -18.42
CA LEU A 267 -2.58 5.91 -19.55
C LEU A 267 -3.30 6.01 -20.91
N LEU A 268 -4.34 5.20 -21.14
CA LEU A 268 -5.09 5.19 -22.40
C LEU A 268 -6.42 5.96 -22.35
N LEU A 269 -6.72 6.62 -21.23
CA LEU A 269 -7.89 7.50 -21.12
C LEU A 269 -7.63 8.85 -21.80
N ASP A 270 -8.70 9.59 -22.12
CA ASP A 270 -8.56 10.99 -22.53
C ASP A 270 -7.91 11.81 -21.40
N GLY A 271 -6.91 12.63 -21.73
CA GLY A 271 -6.02 13.27 -20.75
C GLY A 271 -4.94 12.37 -20.13
N GLY A 272 -4.99 11.04 -20.36
CA GLY A 272 -4.05 10.05 -19.84
C GLY A 272 -2.61 10.16 -20.37
N ASN A 273 -2.39 10.96 -21.41
CA ASN A 273 -1.05 11.29 -21.90
C ASN A 273 -0.31 12.31 -21.03
N VAL A 274 -0.92 12.82 -19.95
CA VAL A 274 -0.25 13.58 -18.90
C VAL A 274 -0.47 12.86 -17.57
N GLN A 275 0.60 12.51 -16.86
CA GLN A 275 0.52 11.72 -15.62
C GLN A 275 1.28 12.38 -14.45
N PRO A 276 0.64 12.53 -13.28
CA PRO A 276 -0.80 12.42 -13.05
C PRO A 276 -1.54 13.67 -13.57
N SER A 277 -2.75 13.50 -14.11
CA SER A 277 -3.64 14.62 -14.50
C SER A 277 -5.12 14.34 -14.24
N LEU A 278 -5.53 13.07 -14.40
CA LEU A 278 -6.87 12.60 -14.09
C LEU A 278 -7.05 12.44 -12.58
N ASN A 279 -8.23 12.82 -12.09
CA ASN A 279 -8.61 12.67 -10.69
C ASN A 279 -9.24 11.31 -10.41
N SER A 280 -9.56 11.07 -9.14
CA SER A 280 -10.12 9.79 -8.66
C SER A 280 -11.38 9.31 -9.37
N ALA A 281 -12.17 10.19 -9.98
CA ALA A 281 -13.35 9.81 -10.75
C ALA A 281 -13.02 9.04 -12.05
N SER A 282 -11.77 9.09 -12.51
CA SER A 282 -11.32 8.38 -13.73
C SER A 282 -10.61 7.06 -13.43
N TYR A 283 -10.20 6.82 -12.18
CA TYR A 283 -9.44 5.63 -11.82
C TYR A 283 -10.28 4.37 -11.96
N TYR A 284 -9.68 3.29 -12.45
CA TYR A 284 -10.30 1.96 -12.51
C TYR A 284 -11.59 1.90 -13.36
N THR A 285 -11.72 2.78 -14.36
CA THR A 285 -12.91 2.90 -15.22
C THR A 285 -12.86 2.06 -16.50
N ILE A 286 -11.72 1.44 -16.79
CA ILE A 286 -11.50 0.55 -17.94
C ILE A 286 -10.82 -0.74 -17.49
N ASP A 287 -10.91 -1.78 -18.33
CA ASP A 287 -10.24 -3.06 -18.09
C ASP A 287 -9.01 -3.25 -19.01
N PRO A 288 -7.96 -3.96 -18.55
CA PRO A 288 -7.78 -4.44 -17.17
C PRO A 288 -7.54 -3.29 -16.19
N THR A 289 -7.78 -3.51 -14.90
CA THR A 289 -7.41 -2.56 -13.85
C THR A 289 -7.05 -3.22 -12.52
N ASN A 290 -6.50 -2.48 -11.55
CA ASN A 290 -6.30 -3.03 -10.21
C ASN A 290 -7.65 -3.16 -9.47
N HIS A 291 -8.36 -4.27 -9.73
CA HIS A 291 -9.67 -4.52 -9.12
C HIS A 291 -9.62 -4.67 -7.59
N TYR A 292 -8.49 -5.11 -7.03
CA TYR A 292 -8.29 -5.08 -5.57
C TYR A 292 -8.39 -3.65 -5.04
N SER A 293 -7.64 -2.71 -5.63
CA SER A 293 -7.71 -1.30 -5.22
C SER A 293 -9.07 -0.65 -5.53
N ARG A 294 -9.66 -0.94 -6.70
CA ARG A 294 -11.00 -0.47 -7.09
C ARG A 294 -12.04 -0.79 -6.01
N VAL A 295 -12.07 -2.05 -5.57
CA VAL A 295 -13.06 -2.53 -4.59
C VAL A 295 -12.76 -1.97 -3.20
N ILE A 296 -11.49 -1.82 -2.80
CA ILE A 296 -11.13 -1.20 -1.51
C ILE A 296 -11.65 0.23 -1.42
N HIS A 297 -11.34 1.08 -2.42
CA HIS A 297 -11.79 2.47 -2.41
C HIS A 297 -13.33 2.61 -2.42
N GLN A 298 -14.06 1.63 -2.99
CA GLN A 298 -15.52 1.58 -2.94
C GLN A 298 -16.06 1.43 -1.50
N TYR A 299 -15.30 0.74 -0.63
CA TYR A 299 -15.68 0.48 0.76
C TYR A 299 -15.04 1.43 1.76
N GLU A 300 -14.15 2.32 1.34
CA GLU A 300 -13.60 3.38 2.19
C GLU A 300 -14.66 4.44 2.44
N VAL A 301 -14.86 4.82 3.71
CA VAL A 301 -15.94 5.75 4.08
C VAL A 301 -15.73 7.16 3.52
N ASP A 302 -14.48 7.60 3.43
CA ASP A 302 -14.10 8.88 2.84
C ASP A 302 -13.35 8.73 1.51
N GLY A 303 -13.33 7.52 0.93
CA GLY A 303 -12.64 7.21 -0.33
C GLY A 303 -11.12 7.33 -0.25
N LYS A 304 -10.54 7.21 0.97
CA LYS A 304 -9.10 7.31 1.20
C LYS A 304 -8.51 6.08 1.89
N GLY A 305 -7.38 5.63 1.36
CA GLY A 305 -6.51 4.63 1.96
C GLY A 305 -5.54 4.04 0.95
N TYR A 306 -4.42 3.53 1.44
CA TYR A 306 -3.32 3.07 0.60
C TYR A 306 -3.59 1.67 0.02
N ALA A 307 -4.12 1.57 -1.20
CA ALA A 307 -4.46 0.28 -1.79
C ALA A 307 -3.34 -0.33 -2.67
N PHE A 308 -2.30 0.45 -2.98
CA PHE A 308 -1.06 0.02 -3.66
C PHE A 308 0.09 1.01 -3.34
N PRO A 309 1.38 0.67 -3.58
CA PRO A 309 2.51 1.42 -3.02
C PRO A 309 2.59 2.92 -3.35
N TYR A 310 2.07 3.33 -4.51
CA TYR A 310 2.10 4.72 -4.98
C TYR A 310 0.71 5.34 -5.12
N ASP A 311 -0.25 4.91 -4.30
CA ASP A 311 -1.60 5.48 -4.26
C ASP A 311 -1.64 6.95 -3.79
N ASN A 312 -0.50 7.44 -3.27
CA ASN A 312 -0.31 8.84 -2.91
C ASN A 312 0.06 9.74 -4.10
N VAL A 313 0.30 9.18 -5.29
CA VAL A 313 0.44 9.97 -6.52
C VAL A 313 -0.93 10.48 -6.91
N ASN A 314 -1.13 11.79 -6.88
CA ASN A 314 -2.40 12.43 -7.25
C ASN A 314 -2.11 13.59 -8.23
N PRO A 315 -3.07 14.01 -9.07
CA PRO A 315 -2.92 15.25 -9.82
C PRO A 315 -2.69 16.44 -8.88
N ASP A 316 -2.09 17.51 -9.38
CA ASP A 316 -1.87 18.73 -8.60
C ASP A 316 -3.19 19.26 -8.01
N GLY A 317 -3.15 19.64 -6.74
CA GLY A 317 -4.33 20.05 -5.98
C GLY A 317 -4.34 19.44 -4.58
N ASN A 318 -5.53 19.19 -4.06
CA ASN A 318 -5.74 18.71 -2.68
C ASN A 318 -6.26 17.25 -2.63
N GLU A 319 -6.15 16.50 -3.72
CA GLU A 319 -6.53 15.09 -3.73
C GLU A 319 -5.58 14.27 -2.85
N ASN A 320 -6.15 13.36 -2.05
CA ASN A 320 -5.43 12.49 -1.13
C ASN A 320 -6.05 11.09 -1.16
N ALA A 321 -5.88 10.38 -2.29
CA ALA A 321 -6.42 9.02 -2.44
C ALA A 321 -5.83 8.03 -1.41
N SER A 322 -4.57 8.22 -0.99
CA SER A 322 -3.90 7.33 -0.04
C SER A 322 -4.27 7.55 1.43
N GLY A 323 -4.88 8.68 1.78
CA GLY A 323 -5.27 8.98 3.16
C GLY A 323 -4.10 9.25 4.11
N ILE A 324 -2.93 9.67 3.60
CA ILE A 324 -1.81 10.08 4.47
C ILE A 324 -2.23 11.30 5.28
N VAL A 325 -1.85 11.31 6.57
CA VAL A 325 -1.93 12.49 7.44
C VAL A 325 -0.53 12.92 7.86
N SER A 326 -0.26 14.22 7.90
CA SER A 326 1.05 14.73 8.32
C SER A 326 0.99 16.13 8.93
N SER A 327 1.82 16.38 9.94
CA SER A 327 2.00 17.71 10.52
C SER A 327 3.31 17.81 11.31
N GLY A 328 3.93 18.98 11.28
CA GLY A 328 5.04 19.37 12.17
C GLY A 328 4.60 19.90 13.54
N ASN A 329 3.29 20.07 13.75
CA ASN A 329 2.70 20.66 14.96
C ASN A 329 1.64 19.71 15.53
N VAL A 330 2.06 18.48 15.85
CA VAL A 330 1.15 17.39 16.25
C VAL A 330 0.60 17.63 17.66
N ALA A 331 -0.72 17.58 17.82
CA ALA A 331 -1.36 17.49 19.14
C ALA A 331 -1.65 16.03 19.51
N ASN A 332 -2.34 15.29 18.64
CA ASN A 332 -2.60 13.86 18.83
C ASN A 332 -2.73 13.12 17.49
N LEU A 333 -2.37 11.84 17.49
CA LEU A 333 -2.77 10.88 16.45
C LEU A 333 -3.73 9.88 17.11
N THR A 334 -5.00 9.92 16.70
CA THR A 334 -6.04 9.01 17.17
C THR A 334 -6.21 7.88 16.17
N ILE A 335 -6.29 6.64 16.67
CA ILE A 335 -6.53 5.45 15.86
C ILE A 335 -7.86 4.83 16.27
N TYR A 336 -8.74 4.60 15.30
CA TYR A 336 -10.04 3.95 15.47
C TYR A 336 -9.93 2.49 15.05
N ILE A 337 -10.60 1.60 15.78
CA ILE A 337 -10.53 0.15 15.57
C ILE A 337 -11.96 -0.38 15.41
N GLY A 338 -12.17 -1.18 14.36
CA GLY A 338 -13.42 -1.91 14.10
C GLY A 338 -14.47 -1.12 13.32
N ALA A 339 -14.48 0.21 13.41
CA ALA A 339 -15.31 1.08 12.57
C ALA A 339 -14.70 2.49 12.47
N PRO A 340 -15.02 3.25 11.42
CA PRO A 340 -14.65 4.65 11.28
C PRO A 340 -15.21 5.52 12.42
N PRO A 341 -14.59 6.68 12.71
CA PRO A 341 -15.21 7.68 13.57
C PRO A 341 -16.56 8.11 13.01
N SER A 342 -17.60 8.09 13.85
CA SER A 342 -18.94 8.63 13.57
C SER A 342 -18.96 10.15 13.54
#